data_AF-A0A4Q3XUY6-F1
#
_entry.id   AF-A0A4Q3XUY6-F1
#
_cell.length_a   1.000
_cell.length_b   1.000
_cell.length_c   1.000
_cell.angle_alpha   90.00
_cell.angle_beta   90.00
_cell.angle_gamma   90.00
#
_symmetry.space_group_name_H-M   'P 1'
#
loop_
_entity.id
_entity.type
_entity.pdbx_description
1 polymer ?
#
loop_
_entity_poly.entity_id
_entity_poly.type
_entity_poly.pdbx_seq_one_letter_code
_entity_poly.pdbx_strand_id
1 'polypeptide(L)' 'MTEPFLGEVDIFAFTFAPRNWAFANGATLPLRQYTALFSLYGVNFGGNGTTTFALPNLASNQACSS' A
#
# COMPACT_ATOMS: atom_id res chain seq x y z
N MET A 1 -0.06 8.90 23.54
CA MET A 1 -1.07 8.36 22.60
C MET A 1 -0.45 8.47 21.23
N THR A 2 0.02 7.35 20.66
CA THR A 2 0.58 7.35 19.31
C THR A 2 -0.59 7.19 18.36
N GLU A 3 -1.08 8.30 17.85
CA GLU A 3 -2.01 8.29 16.72
C GLU A 3 -1.26 7.66 15.55
N PRO A 4 -1.76 6.56 14.94
CA PRO A 4 -1.09 5.96 13.80
C PRO A 4 -1.01 7.01 12.70
N PHE A 5 0.21 7.28 12.23
CA PHE A 5 0.40 8.31 11.22
C PHE A 5 -0.18 7.80 9.90
N LEU A 6 -1.00 8.65 9.27
CA LEU A 6 -1.64 8.31 8.02
C LEU A 6 -0.59 8.13 6.93
N GLY A 7 -0.40 6.87 6.50
CA GLY A 7 0.60 6.45 5.53
C GLY A 7 1.90 5.88 6.10
N GLU A 8 1.88 5.51 7.38
CA GLU A 8 2.86 4.58 7.93
C GLU A 8 2.76 3.21 7.23
N VAL A 9 3.91 2.68 6.83
CA VAL A 9 4.03 1.38 6.15
C VAL A 9 4.64 0.44 7.14
N ASP A 10 3.84 -0.53 7.58
CA ASP A 10 4.28 -1.53 8.54
C ASP A 10 4.26 -2.93 7.90
N ILE A 11 5.23 -3.74 8.30
CA ILE A 11 5.38 -5.11 7.80
C ILE A 11 4.62 -6.03 8.75
N PHE A 12 3.43 -6.42 8.33
CA PHE A 12 2.66 -7.41 9.09
C PHE A 12 3.11 -8.82 8.73
N ALA A 13 3.38 -9.63 9.75
CA ALA A 13 3.62 -11.06 9.60
C ALA A 13 2.32 -11.87 9.38
N PHE A 14 1.18 -11.21 9.20
CA PHE A 14 -0.13 -11.83 9.02
C PHE A 14 -0.55 -11.82 7.55
N THR A 15 -1.23 -12.88 7.12
CA THR A 15 -1.77 -13.02 5.75
C THR A 15 -3.11 -12.30 5.56
N PHE A 16 -3.54 -11.47 6.51
CA PHE A 16 -4.78 -10.69 6.46
C PHE A 16 -4.48 -9.20 6.66
N ALA A 17 -5.11 -8.33 5.86
CA ALA A 17 -5.02 -6.88 6.04
C ALA A 17 -6.08 -6.44 7.07
N PRO A 18 -5.68 -5.86 8.20
CA PRO A 18 -6.65 -5.31 9.16
C PRO A 18 -7.45 -4.14 8.56
N ARG A 19 -8.57 -3.79 9.21
CA ARG A 19 -9.43 -2.69 8.73
C ARG A 19 -8.63 -1.38 8.67
N ASN A 20 -8.72 -0.66 7.56
CA ASN A 20 -7.91 0.51 7.19
C ASN A 20 -6.46 0.22 6.76
N TRP A 21 -6.10 -1.04 6.55
CA TRP A 21 -4.82 -1.44 5.95
C TRP A 21 -5.05 -2.15 4.62
N ALA A 22 -4.04 -2.11 3.76
CA ALA A 22 -4.07 -2.80 2.48
C ALA A 22 -2.76 -3.53 2.24
N PHE A 23 -2.82 -4.63 1.51
CA PHE A 23 -1.63 -5.41 1.20
C PHE A 23 -0.75 -4.68 0.19
N ALA A 24 0.53 -4.52 0.56
CA ALA A 24 1.58 -4.15 -0.36
C ALA A 24 1.96 -5.35 -1.25
N ASN A 25 1.03 -5.79 -2.10
CA ASN A 25 1.21 -6.89 -3.05
C ASN A 25 1.01 -6.45 -4.52
N GLY A 26 1.05 -5.15 -4.80
CA GLY A 26 0.65 -4.62 -6.11
C GLY A 26 -0.84 -4.35 -6.27
N ALA A 27 -1.64 -4.46 -5.19
CA ALA A 27 -3.07 -4.17 -5.27
C ALA A 27 -3.33 -2.72 -5.67
N THR A 28 -4.40 -2.54 -6.47
CA THR A 28 -4.88 -1.22 -6.87
C THR A 28 -5.95 -0.74 -5.91
N LEU A 29 -5.78 0.45 -5.35
CA LEU A 29 -6.70 1.06 -4.40
C LEU A 29 -7.33 2.35 -4.95
N PRO A 30 -8.58 2.65 -4.55
CA PRO A 30 -9.24 3.88 -4.94
C PRO A 30 -8.63 5.10 -4.22
N LEU A 31 -8.01 5.99 -5.00
CA LEU A 31 -7.37 7.21 -4.50
C LEU A 31 -8.33 8.05 -3.67
N ARG A 32 -9.61 8.17 -4.09
CA ARG A 32 -10.62 8.97 -3.38
C ARG A 32 -10.86 8.54 -1.94
N GLN A 33 -10.63 7.27 -1.60
CA GLN A 33 -10.76 6.77 -0.23
C GLN A 33 -9.44 6.85 0.55
N TYR A 34 -8.30 6.92 -0.14
CA TYR A 34 -6.96 6.84 0.44
C TYR A 34 -6.06 8.01 -0.04
N THR A 35 -6.62 9.22 -0.10
CA THR A 35 -5.95 10.41 -0.66
C THR A 35 -4.67 10.76 0.08
N ALA A 36 -4.66 10.58 1.40
CA ALA A 36 -3.50 10.88 2.22
C ALA A 36 -2.36 9.85 2.07
N LEU A 37 -2.70 8.57 1.89
CA LEU A 37 -1.74 7.52 1.52
C LEU A 37 -1.12 7.84 0.14
N PHE A 38 -1.95 8.27 -0.81
CA PHE A 38 -1.50 8.70 -2.13
C PHE A 38 -0.56 9.91 -2.06
N SER A 39 -0.78 10.87 -1.17
CA SER A 39 0.14 12.02 -1.00
C SER A 39 1.56 11.61 -0.57
N LEU A 40 1.73 10.42 0.02
CA LEU A 40 3.02 9.89 0.44
C LEU A 40 3.65 8.97 -0.62
N TYR A 41 2.84 8.09 -1.22
CA TYR A 41 3.30 7.07 -2.18
C TYR A 41 3.34 7.54 -3.64
N GLY A 42 2.41 8.42 -4.03
CA GLY A 42 2.17 8.81 -5.40
C GLY A 42 1.72 7.65 -6.29
N VAL A 43 2.09 7.71 -7.57
CA VAL A 43 1.80 6.70 -8.61
C VAL A 43 3.02 5.81 -8.93
N ASN A 44 4.06 5.82 -8.10
CA ASN A 44 5.32 5.13 -8.43
C ASN A 44 5.17 3.63 -8.69
N PHE A 45 4.12 3.02 -8.16
CA PHE A 45 3.86 1.58 -8.29
C PHE A 45 2.73 1.26 -9.28
N GLY A 46 2.19 2.27 -9.97
CA GLY A 46 1.14 2.13 -10.98
C GLY A 46 -0.19 2.77 -10.59
N GLY A 47 -1.22 2.52 -11.41
CA GLY A 47 -2.54 3.16 -11.31
C GLY A 47 -2.66 4.42 -12.17
N ASN A 48 -3.84 5.05 -12.14
CA ASN A 48 -4.17 6.21 -12.97
C ASN A 48 -3.73 7.56 -12.35
N GLY A 49 -3.33 7.59 -11.09
CA GLY A 49 -2.94 8.81 -10.36
C GLY A 49 -4.02 9.85 -10.13
N THR A 50 -5.21 9.59 -10.66
CA THR A 50 -6.39 10.47 -10.58
C THR A 50 -7.53 9.78 -9.85
N THR A 51 -7.77 8.50 -10.13
CA THR A 51 -8.84 7.70 -9.51
C THR A 51 -8.33 6.53 -8.70
N THR A 52 -7.18 5.95 -9.10
CA THR A 52 -6.56 4.80 -8.44
C THR A 52 -5.05 4.92 -8.40
N PHE A 53 -4.44 4.25 -7.43
CA PHE A 53 -3.00 4.08 -7.31
C PHE A 53 -2.71 2.62 -6.94
N ALA A 54 -1.58 2.09 -7.38
CA ALA A 54 -1.13 0.77 -6.98
C ALA A 54 -0.17 0.87 -5.79
N LEU A 55 -0.17 -0.17 -4.96
CA LEU A 55 0.80 -0.33 -3.88
C LEU A 55 2.07 -1.03 -4.39
N PRO A 56 3.23 -0.84 -3.72
CA PRO A 56 4.40 -1.67 -3.97
C PRO A 56 4.06 -3.14 -3.79
N ASN A 57 4.68 -4.01 -4.58
CA ASN A 57 4.63 -5.44 -4.36
C ASN A 57 5.81 -5.87 -3.46
N LEU A 58 5.60 -5.74 -2.15
CA LEU A 58 6.51 -6.23 -1.10
C LEU A 58 6.23 -7.71 -0.75
N ALA A 59 5.07 -8.24 -1.15
CA ALA A 59 4.74 -9.66 -1.04
C ALA A 59 5.54 -10.55 -2.01
N SER A 60 6.32 -9.92 -2.91
CA SER A 60 7.21 -10.64 -3.80
C SER A 60 8.38 -11.21 -3.01
N ASN A 61 8.22 -12.46 -2.59
CA ASN A 61 9.30 -13.38 -2.18
C ASN A 61 10.38 -13.59 -3.27
N GLN A 62 10.53 -12.69 -4.25
CA GLN A 62 11.52 -12.78 -5.34
C GLN A 62 12.95 -12.48 -4.92
N ALA A 63 13.22 -12.38 -3.61
CA ALA A 63 14.59 -12.38 -3.11
C ALA A 63 15.33 -13.71 -3.36
N CYS A 64 14.64 -14.81 -3.71
CA CYS A 64 15.34 -16.05 -4.01
C CYS A 64 14.53 -16.99 -4.93
N SER A 65 14.58 -16.74 -6.24
CA SER A 65 14.38 -17.80 -7.23
C SER A 65 15.50 -17.69 -8.25
N SER A 66 16.69 -18.07 -7.80
CA SER A 66 17.83 -18.49 -8.62
C SER A 66 17.51 -19.78 -9.38
#